data_AF-A0A9P6JGW4-F1
#
_entry.id   AF-A0A9P6JGW4-F1
#
_cell.length_a   1.000
_cell.length_b   1.000
_cell.length_c   1.000
_cell.angle_alpha   90.00
_cell.angle_beta   90.00
_cell.angle_gamma   90.00
#
_symmetry.space_group_name_H-M   'P 1'
#
loop_
_entity.id
_entity.type
_entity.pdbx_description
1 polymer ?
#
loop_
_entity_poly.entity_id
_entity_poly.type
_entity_poly.pdbx_seq_one_letter_code
_entity_poly.pdbx_strand_id
1 'polypeptide(L)'
;MSPETLLKWHIANGYNAVVVSDHNTIEGGLAAQELALDKYSDKITVIPAMELTCCRLHMNLIGINETIDIAIKKWPTDEELKATIDRTHELGGLAIINHIPWSNTT
;
A
#
# COMPACT_ATOMS: atom_id res chain seq x y z
N MET A 1 11.07 1.21 8.87
CA MET A 1 12.30 1.32 8.02
C MET A 1 12.21 2.65 7.28
N SER A 2 13.30 3.36 7.01
CA SER A 2 13.22 4.59 6.19
C SER A 2 13.04 4.25 4.70
N PRO A 3 12.42 5.11 3.88
CA PRO A 3 12.29 4.90 2.44
C PRO A 3 13.63 4.60 1.74
N GLU A 4 14.69 5.34 2.04
CA GLU A 4 16.00 5.11 1.44
C GLU A 4 16.60 3.74 1.79
N THR A 5 16.46 3.32 3.05
CA THR A 5 16.93 1.99 3.48
C THR A 5 16.16 0.89 2.76
N LEU A 6 14.84 1.06 2.59
CA LEU A 6 13.97 0.14 1.87
C LEU A 6 14.41 -0.01 0.41
N LEU A 7 14.64 1.10 -0.30
CA LEU A 7 15.06 1.06 -1.71
C LEU A 7 16.45 0.41 -1.87
N LYS A 8 17.42 0.80 -1.04
CA LYS A 8 18.77 0.21 -1.08
C LYS A 8 18.74 -1.30 -0.87
N TRP A 9 17.91 -1.77 0.08
CA TRP A 9 17.75 -3.19 0.32
C TRP A 9 17.18 -3.92 -0.91
N HIS A 10 16.11 -3.39 -1.51
CA HIS A 10 15.48 -4.02 -2.68
C HIS A 10 16.45 -4.07 -3.88
N ILE A 11 17.13 -2.96 -4.17
CA ILE A 11 18.13 -2.87 -5.25
C ILE A 11 19.28 -3.87 -5.00
N ALA A 12 19.80 -3.94 -3.78
CA ALA A 12 20.89 -4.86 -3.43
C ALA A 12 20.50 -6.34 -3.58
N ASN A 13 19.20 -6.66 -3.49
CA ASN A 13 18.67 -8.00 -3.68
C ASN A 13 18.21 -8.27 -5.14
N GLY A 14 18.47 -7.36 -6.08
CA GLY A 14 18.16 -7.55 -7.50
C GLY A 14 16.71 -7.27 -7.88
N TYR A 15 15.90 -6.71 -6.98
CA TYR A 15 14.55 -6.26 -7.33
C TYR A 15 14.60 -4.95 -8.12
N ASN A 16 13.76 -4.86 -9.14
CA ASN A 16 13.58 -3.68 -9.99
C ASN A 16 12.22 -2.99 -9.81
N ALA A 17 11.38 -3.50 -8.91
CA ALA A 17 10.13 -2.88 -8.51
C ALA A 17 9.83 -3.17 -7.03
N VAL A 18 9.09 -2.27 -6.39
CA VAL A 18 8.58 -2.45 -5.03
C VAL A 18 7.24 -1.73 -4.87
N VAL A 19 6.29 -2.41 -4.22
CA VAL A 19 5.05 -1.80 -3.71
C VAL A 19 5.32 -1.42 -2.26
N VAL A 20 5.10 -0.16 -1.91
CA VAL A 20 5.31 0.34 -0.54
C VAL A 20 3.96 0.64 0.06
N SER A 21 3.56 -0.19 1.04
CA SER A 21 2.20 -0.26 1.57
C SER A 21 2.19 -0.18 3.11
N ASP A 22 2.39 1.01 3.66
CA ASP A 22 2.30 1.19 5.11
C ASP A 22 0.87 0.97 5.62
N HIS A 23 0.74 0.61 6.91
CA HIS A 23 -0.57 0.40 7.53
C HIS A 23 -1.35 1.72 7.58
N ASN A 24 -2.52 1.74 6.93
CA ASN A 24 -3.51 2.81 7.01
C ASN A 24 -3.01 4.21 6.58
N THR A 25 -1.91 4.30 5.82
CA THR A 25 -1.39 5.56 5.26
C THR A 25 -0.56 5.29 4.01
N ILE A 26 -0.54 6.25 3.08
CA ILE A 26 0.28 6.19 1.86
C ILE A 26 1.62 6.94 1.99
N GLU A 27 1.83 7.68 3.08
CA GLU A 27 2.93 8.66 3.19
C GLU A 27 4.32 8.08 2.88
N GLY A 28 4.66 6.91 3.43
CA GLY A 28 5.95 6.27 3.15
C GLY A 28 6.07 5.78 1.71
N GLY A 29 4.96 5.40 1.07
CA GLY A 29 4.94 5.03 -0.34
C GLY A 29 5.19 6.22 -1.27
N LEU A 30 4.57 7.37 -0.99
CA LEU A 30 4.82 8.61 -1.72
C LEU A 30 6.27 9.10 -1.53
N ALA A 31 6.76 9.08 -0.29
CA ALA A 31 8.15 9.47 0.00
C ALA A 31 9.17 8.53 -0.68
N ALA A 32 8.89 7.23 -0.73
CA ALA A 32 9.72 6.27 -1.45
C ALA A 32 9.68 6.49 -2.96
N GLN A 33 8.52 6.82 -3.53
CA GLN A 33 8.39 7.10 -4.95
C GLN A 33 9.15 8.36 -5.36
N GLU A 34 9.00 9.46 -4.61
CA GLU A 34 9.74 10.69 -4.85
C GLU A 34 11.26 10.44 -4.82
N LEU A 35 11.73 9.73 -3.79
CA LEU A 35 13.14 9.38 -3.66
C LEU A 35 13.65 8.49 -4.80
N ALA A 36 12.84 7.52 -5.25
CA ALA A 36 13.19 6.66 -6.36
C ALA A 36 13.27 7.44 -7.68
N LEU A 37 12.34 8.35 -7.94
CA LEU A 37 12.37 9.21 -9.11
C LEU A 37 13.60 10.12 -9.12
N ASP A 38 13.99 10.67 -7.96
CA ASP A 38 15.16 11.56 -7.82
C ASP A 38 16.50 10.82 -7.99
N LYS A 39 16.67 9.65 -7.36
CA LYS A 39 18.00 9.01 -7.21
C LYS A 39 18.17 7.64 -7.86
N TYR A 40 17.08 6.96 -8.19
CA TYR A 40 17.08 5.53 -8.53
C TYR A 40 16.16 5.18 -9.70
N SER A 41 15.82 6.15 -10.54
CA SER A 41 14.82 6.00 -11.61
C SER A 41 15.22 4.99 -12.70
N ASP A 42 16.53 4.75 -12.86
CA ASP A 42 17.11 3.73 -13.73
C ASP A 42 17.21 2.34 -13.09
N LYS A 43 16.89 2.20 -11.79
CA LYS A 43 17.16 0.99 -10.99
C LYS A 43 15.91 0.33 -10.43
N ILE A 44 14.96 1.11 -9.92
CA ILE A 44 13.78 0.56 -9.25
C ILE A 44 12.53 1.41 -9.51
N THR A 45 11.42 0.74 -9.81
CA THR A 45 10.10 1.36 -9.89
C THR A 45 9.40 1.24 -8.53
N VAL A 46 8.94 2.36 -7.98
CA VAL A 46 8.13 2.36 -6.76
C VAL A 46 6.67 2.60 -7.10
N ILE A 47 5.81 1.73 -6.57
CA ILE A 47 4.35 1.83 -6.68
C ILE A 47 3.81 2.16 -5.28
N PRO A 48 3.31 3.38 -5.04
CA PRO A 48 2.69 3.76 -3.78
C PRO A 48 1.44 2.92 -3.51
N ALA A 49 1.25 2.56 -2.25
CA ALA A 49 0.11 1.81 -1.78
C ALA A 49 -0.15 2.11 -0.30
N MET A 50 -1.26 1.60 0.23
CA MET A 50 -1.47 1.46 1.66
C MET A 50 -2.04 0.08 1.97
N GLU A 51 -1.73 -0.45 3.13
CA GLU A 51 -2.41 -1.62 3.68
C GLU A 51 -3.57 -1.16 4.56
N LEU A 52 -4.81 -1.26 4.05
CA LEU A 52 -5.99 -1.15 4.89
C LEU A 52 -5.95 -2.27 5.92
N THR A 53 -5.87 -1.87 7.18
CA THR A 53 -5.70 -2.79 8.32
C THR A 53 -6.84 -2.56 9.29
N CYS A 54 -7.73 -3.55 9.40
CA CYS A 54 -8.85 -3.56 10.34
C CYS A 54 -9.04 -4.97 10.93
N CYS A 55 -9.90 -5.11 11.95
CA CYS A 55 -10.14 -6.43 12.54
C CYS A 55 -10.93 -7.39 11.64
N ARG A 56 -11.47 -6.91 10.51
CA ARG A 56 -12.18 -7.77 9.55
C ARG A 56 -11.28 -8.37 8.50
N LEU A 57 -10.29 -7.61 8.04
CA LEU A 57 -9.38 -8.00 6.98
C LEU A 57 -8.17 -7.07 6.90
N HIS A 58 -7.17 -7.56 6.18
CA HIS A 58 -6.07 -6.75 5.68
C HIS A 58 -6.13 -6.71 4.15
N MET A 59 -5.97 -5.54 3.54
CA MET A 59 -6.08 -5.36 2.08
C MET A 59 -5.11 -4.31 1.58
N ASN A 60 -4.30 -4.67 0.60
CA ASN A 60 -3.45 -3.73 -0.12
C ASN A 60 -4.27 -2.93 -1.13
N LEU A 61 -4.15 -1.60 -1.08
CA LEU A 61 -4.71 -0.64 -2.03
C LEU A 61 -3.52 -0.06 -2.82
N ILE A 62 -3.28 -0.60 -4.02
CA ILE A 62 -2.04 -0.42 -4.79
C ILE A 62 -2.26 0.60 -5.90
N GLY A 63 -1.26 1.47 -6.14
CA GLY A 63 -1.28 2.42 -7.25
C GLY A 63 -2.19 3.62 -7.01
N ILE A 64 -2.43 3.97 -5.76
CA ILE A 64 -3.20 5.15 -5.34
C ILE A 64 -2.27 6.34 -5.08
N ASN A 65 -2.81 7.54 -4.91
CA ASN A 65 -2.05 8.78 -4.67
C ASN A 65 -2.52 9.56 -3.42
N GLU A 66 -3.49 9.01 -2.69
CA GLU A 66 -4.04 9.58 -1.45
C GLU A 66 -4.36 8.45 -0.47
N THR A 67 -4.40 8.75 0.82
CA THR A 67 -4.90 7.80 1.82
C THR A 67 -6.42 7.67 1.68
N ILE A 68 -6.92 6.43 1.56
CA ILE A 68 -8.36 6.14 1.55
C ILE A 68 -8.79 5.77 2.97
N ASP A 69 -9.48 6.68 3.65
CA ASP A 69 -9.77 6.59 5.09
C ASP A 69 -11.15 6.02 5.47
N ILE A 70 -11.99 5.73 4.46
CA ILE A 70 -13.38 5.26 4.61
C ILE A 70 -13.52 4.09 5.61
N ALA A 71 -12.63 3.10 5.50
CA ALA A 71 -12.67 1.88 6.31
C ALA A 71 -11.58 1.82 7.40
N ILE A 72 -10.85 2.92 7.66
CA ILE A 72 -9.81 2.96 8.71
C ILE A 72 -10.47 3.03 10.09
N LYS A 73 -10.94 1.88 10.56
CA LYS A 73 -11.51 1.68 11.90
C LYS A 73 -11.47 0.21 12.27
N LYS A 74 -11.75 -0.07 13.54
CA LYS A 74 -11.67 -1.43 14.10
C LYS A 74 -12.58 -2.42 13.34
N TRP A 75 -13.84 -2.06 13.11
CA TRP A 75 -14.86 -2.95 12.53
C TRP A 75 -15.68 -2.21 11.44
N PRO A 76 -15.16 -2.05 10.22
CA PRO A 76 -15.90 -1.41 9.12
C PRO A 76 -17.06 -2.29 8.63
N THR A 77 -18.11 -1.68 8.08
CA THR A 77 -19.22 -2.42 7.45
C THR A 77 -18.81 -2.96 6.07
N ASP A 78 -19.64 -3.84 5.48
CA ASP A 78 -19.42 -4.33 4.12
C ASP A 78 -19.47 -3.19 3.10
N GLU A 79 -20.36 -2.22 3.31
CA GLU A 79 -20.51 -1.04 2.46
C GLU A 79 -19.26 -0.16 2.50
N GLU A 80 -18.63 -0.01 3.66
CA GLU A 80 -17.41 0.79 3.82
C GLU A 80 -16.19 0.11 3.18
N LEU A 81 -16.12 -1.22 3.29
CA LEU A 81 -15.11 -2.01 2.59
C LEU A 81 -15.31 -1.94 1.07
N LYS A 82 -16.55 -2.05 0.58
CA LYS A 82 -16.88 -1.86 -0.85
C LYS A 82 -16.51 -0.46 -1.32
N ALA A 83 -16.90 0.58 -0.58
CA ALA A 83 -16.58 1.97 -0.92
C ALA A 83 -15.05 2.24 -0.95
N THR A 84 -14.29 1.55 -0.10
CA THR A 84 -12.81 1.61 -0.14
C THR A 84 -12.24 0.96 -1.41
N ILE A 85 -12.80 -0.19 -1.82
CA ILE A 85 -12.43 -0.87 -3.08
C ILE A 85 -12.81 0.00 -4.28
N ASP A 86 -14.02 0.55 -4.29
CA ASP A 86 -14.50 1.42 -5.36
C ASP A 86 -13.63 2.67 -5.48
N ARG A 87 -13.30 3.33 -4.36
CA ARG A 87 -12.38 4.48 -4.36
C ARG A 87 -11.00 4.12 -4.88
N THR A 88 -10.50 2.92 -4.56
CA THR A 88 -9.23 2.42 -5.10
C THR A 88 -9.28 2.30 -6.62
N HIS A 89 -10.36 1.77 -7.17
CA HIS A 89 -10.55 1.67 -8.63
C HIS A 89 -10.76 3.03 -9.31
N GLU A 90 -11.46 3.97 -8.67
CA GLU A 90 -11.62 5.35 -9.16
C GLU A 90 -10.29 6.07 -9.35
N LEU A 91 -9.31 5.78 -8.47
CA LEU A 91 -7.95 6.28 -8.57
C LEU A 91 -7.09 5.53 -9.60
N GLY A 92 -7.66 4.52 -10.28
CA GLY A 92 -6.94 3.66 -11.22
C GLY A 92 -6.09 2.57 -10.54
N GLY A 93 -6.25 2.39 -9.23
CA GLY A 93 -5.52 1.42 -8.43
C GLY A 93 -6.12 0.02 -8.45
N LEU A 94 -5.48 -0.90 -7.72
CA LEU A 94 -5.90 -2.29 -7.54
C LEU A 94 -6.07 -2.61 -6.05
N ALA A 95 -7.15 -3.31 -5.69
CA ALA A 95 -7.35 -3.84 -4.35
C ALA A 95 -7.01 -5.35 -4.28
N ILE A 96 -6.22 -5.76 -3.30
CA ILE A 96 -5.82 -7.16 -3.07
C ILE A 96 -6.01 -7.52 -1.60
N ILE A 97 -6.80 -8.56 -1.31
CA ILE A 97 -6.90 -9.12 0.04
C ILE A 97 -5.57 -9.78 0.41
N ASN A 98 -5.01 -9.37 1.56
CA ASN A 98 -3.77 -9.92 2.09
C ASN A 98 -4.02 -11.30 2.73
N HIS A 99 -3.04 -11.78 3.50
CA HIS A 99 -3.01 -13.06 4.20
C HIS A 99 -4.33 -13.44 4.93
N ILE A 100 -5.22 -14.15 4.22
CA ILE A 100 -6.50 -14.66 4.75
C ILE A 100 -6.35 -15.41 6.10
N PRO A 101 -5.31 -16.25 6.33
CA PRO A 101 -5.19 -16.96 7.60
C PRO A 101 -5.11 -16.05 8.83
N TRP A 102 -4.54 -14.85 8.70
CA TRP A 102 -4.41 -13.89 9.81
C TRP A 102 -5.65 -13.01 9.97
N SER A 103 -6.56 -13.02 8.99
CA SER A 103 -7.86 -12.34 9.06
C SER A 103 -8.98 -13.24 9.62
N ASN A 104 -8.75 -14.55 9.71
CA ASN A 104 -9.76 -15.53 10.16
C ASN A 104 -9.57 -16.02 11.61
N THR A 105 -8.55 -15.56 12.34
CA THR A 105 -8.25 -16.00 13.72
C THR A 105 -8.70 -15.03 14.82
N THR A 106 -9.68 -14.17 14.53
CA THR A 106 -10.30 -13.29 15.56
C THR A 106 -11.31 -14.04 16.43
#